data_AF-A0A0Q3IR19-F1
#
_entry.id   AF-A0A0Q3IR19-F1
#
_cell.length_a   1.000
_cell.length_b   1.000
_cell.length_c   1.000
_cell.angle_alpha   90.00
_cell.angle_beta   90.00
_cell.angle_gamma   90.00
#
_symmetry.space_group_name_H-M   'P 1'
#
loop_
_entity.id
_entity.type
_entity.pdbx_description
1 polymer ?
#
loop_
_entity_poly.entity_id
_entity_poly.type
_entity_poly.pdbx_seq_one_letter_code
_entity_poly.pdbx_strand_id
1 'polypeptide(L)'
;MRSGAAAEVIDLCSDDDEESVPVASTSALACRSAPFSAHDVSPCELPDVKPLLYPLHPPGCGALVPVKDEEPVPVPVPLAAEPSEPTRALLPPPRLCRQFWKSGEYTVARRNPDADAPGGRNRLRINPKFLHSNATSHKWAFGAIAELLDNAIDEVNNGATFVRVNKFTNPRDGSPSLLIQDDGGGMDPEALRCCMSFGFSDKQSDAFIGQYGNGFKTSTMRLGADVIVLTQNQKNWTPTRSIGLLSYTFLMETGCDDVLVPTVDYQYDLTTASYTQLLRHNQKLFSSNLAILLKWSPFATEAELIKQFDDIGDHGTKIIVFNLWFNDDGDMELDFNSDKKDVLITGAQKKVKASKREKAEMQNYVANRLRYSLRAYASILYLRVPDNFRIILRGRDVDSHNVVNDLMYRECVLYKPQIAGLTELSIITTIGFVKGAPDTDVQGFNVYHKNRLITPFWKVANNSYGKGRGVVGILEANFIKPTHDKQDFEKSVLYQRLETRLKEMTYEY
;
A
#
# COMPACT_ATOMS: atom_id res chain seq x y z
N MET A 1 -13.02 44.37 7.22
CA MET A 1 -13.96 43.23 7.12
C MET A 1 -13.48 42.30 6.02
N ARG A 2 -12.92 41.15 6.39
CA ARG A 2 -12.50 40.07 5.48
C ARG A 2 -13.07 38.77 6.06
N SER A 3 -13.90 38.08 5.29
CA SER A 3 -14.54 36.82 5.66
C SER A 3 -13.58 35.65 5.43
N GLY A 4 -13.20 34.99 6.52
CA GLY A 4 -12.46 33.74 6.52
C GLY A 4 -13.41 32.58 6.20
N ALA A 5 -13.01 31.72 5.27
CA ALA A 5 -13.68 30.45 5.01
C ALA A 5 -13.03 29.37 5.88
N ALA A 6 -13.78 28.84 6.84
CA ALA A 6 -13.39 27.70 7.66
C ALA A 6 -13.42 26.41 6.81
N ALA A 7 -12.37 25.60 6.92
CA ALA A 7 -12.34 24.24 6.43
C ALA A 7 -12.55 23.31 7.65
N GLU A 8 -13.51 22.40 7.54
CA GLU A 8 -13.90 21.51 8.63
C GLU A 8 -13.16 20.17 8.54
N VAL A 9 -12.83 19.64 9.71
CA VAL A 9 -11.89 18.54 9.94
C VAL A 9 -12.69 17.31 10.38
N ILE A 10 -12.46 16.13 9.79
CA ILE A 10 -13.28 14.90 9.94
C ILE A 10 -13.16 14.28 11.34
N ASP A 11 -14.22 14.25 12.13
CA ASP A 11 -14.25 13.72 13.51
C ASP A 11 -13.97 12.21 13.58
N LEU A 12 -13.19 11.78 14.58
CA LEU A 12 -12.82 10.38 14.85
C LEU A 12 -12.81 10.13 16.35
N CYS A 13 -13.94 9.68 16.89
CA CYS A 13 -14.02 9.01 18.18
C CYS A 13 -15.29 8.14 18.19
N SER A 14 -15.11 6.83 18.32
CA SER A 14 -16.11 5.94 18.91
C SER A 14 -15.53 5.50 20.25
N ASP A 15 -16.08 6.06 21.32
CA ASP A 15 -15.84 5.64 22.70
C ASP A 15 -16.65 4.36 22.94
N ASP A 16 -15.98 3.26 23.28
CA ASP A 16 -16.59 2.14 23.99
C ASP A 16 -15.64 1.77 25.14
N ASP A 17 -15.85 2.46 26.27
CA ASP A 17 -15.35 2.07 27.58
C ASP A 17 -16.28 0.98 28.13
N GLU A 18 -15.76 -0.23 28.36
CA GLU A 18 -16.42 -1.21 29.23
C GLU A 18 -15.45 -1.63 30.34
N GLU A 19 -15.79 -1.16 31.54
CA GLU A 19 -15.10 -1.35 32.80
C GLU A 19 -15.53 -2.67 33.46
N SER A 20 -14.56 -3.45 33.88
CA SER A 20 -14.73 -4.75 34.54
C SER A 20 -15.11 -4.65 36.01
N VAL A 21 -16.13 -5.39 36.49
CA VAL A 21 -16.29 -5.81 37.91
C VAL A 21 -16.96 -7.20 37.99
N PRO A 22 -16.58 -8.11 38.93
CA PRO A 22 -16.85 -9.55 38.86
C PRO A 22 -18.09 -9.99 39.67
N VAL A 23 -18.48 -11.28 39.57
CA VAL A 23 -18.79 -12.20 40.70
C VAL A 23 -19.39 -13.55 40.24
N ALA A 24 -18.76 -14.62 40.75
CA ALA A 24 -19.20 -15.96 41.18
C ALA A 24 -20.21 -16.83 40.38
N SER A 25 -19.68 -17.99 39.96
CA SER A 25 -20.07 -19.35 40.35
C SER A 25 -21.56 -19.76 40.35
N THR A 26 -21.94 -20.70 39.49
CA THR A 26 -22.59 -21.96 39.89
C THR A 26 -22.55 -23.02 38.80
N SER A 27 -22.37 -24.25 39.25
CA SER A 27 -22.28 -25.53 38.57
C SER A 27 -23.58 -25.99 37.89
N ALA A 28 -23.48 -26.73 36.76
CA ALA A 28 -24.01 -28.10 36.63
C ALA A 28 -23.85 -28.70 35.21
N LEU A 29 -23.17 -29.86 35.21
CA LEU A 29 -23.23 -31.04 34.35
C LEU A 29 -24.29 -31.20 33.23
N ALA A 30 -23.76 -31.83 32.15
CA ALA A 30 -24.27 -33.01 31.42
C ALA A 30 -24.88 -32.84 30.02
N CYS A 31 -24.05 -33.19 29.03
CA CYS A 31 -24.27 -34.05 27.87
C CYS A 31 -25.72 -34.43 27.49
N ARG A 32 -26.07 -34.26 26.20
CA ARG A 32 -26.25 -35.36 25.22
C ARG A 32 -26.75 -34.88 23.83
N SER A 33 -26.01 -35.30 22.80
CA SER A 33 -26.41 -35.78 21.45
C SER A 33 -27.49 -35.06 20.61
N ALA A 34 -27.05 -34.70 19.38
CA ALA A 34 -27.77 -34.35 18.14
C ALA A 34 -28.73 -35.48 17.62
N PRO A 35 -29.34 -35.46 16.39
CA PRO A 35 -29.20 -34.52 15.25
C PRO A 35 -30.49 -34.24 14.38
N PHE A 36 -30.28 -33.48 13.28
CA PHE A 36 -31.07 -33.35 12.03
C PHE A 36 -32.40 -32.58 11.98
N SER A 37 -32.49 -31.54 11.13
CA SER A 37 -33.03 -31.64 9.76
C SER A 37 -33.04 -30.28 9.05
N ALA A 38 -32.97 -30.34 7.71
CA ALA A 38 -32.94 -29.22 6.78
C ALA A 38 -34.32 -29.04 6.08
N HIS A 39 -34.44 -27.91 5.38
CA HIS A 39 -35.48 -27.45 4.43
C HIS A 39 -36.59 -26.56 5.01
N ASP A 40 -36.62 -25.28 4.63
CA ASP A 40 -37.49 -24.83 3.53
C ASP A 40 -37.20 -23.39 3.09
N VAL A 41 -37.40 -23.16 1.78
CA VAL A 41 -37.22 -21.90 1.04
C VAL A 41 -38.60 -21.39 0.62
N SER A 42 -38.89 -20.08 0.82
CA SER A 42 -39.58 -19.17 -0.14
C SER A 42 -40.06 -17.87 0.54
N PRO A 43 -40.27 -16.78 -0.22
CA PRO A 43 -39.99 -15.39 0.18
C PRO A 43 -41.24 -14.60 0.58
N CYS A 44 -41.07 -13.50 1.33
CA CYS A 44 -42.13 -12.53 1.56
C CYS A 44 -41.63 -11.08 1.39
N GLU A 45 -42.52 -10.30 0.80
CA GLU A 45 -42.35 -8.99 0.17
C GLU A 45 -42.30 -7.80 1.16
N LEU A 46 -41.77 -6.68 0.64
CA LEU A 46 -41.79 -5.33 1.22
C LEU A 46 -43.21 -4.78 1.43
N PRO A 47 -43.35 -3.77 2.31
CA PRO A 47 -44.26 -2.68 2.00
C PRO A 47 -43.59 -1.29 2.00
N ASP A 48 -43.97 -0.53 0.97
CA ASP A 48 -43.77 0.90 0.72
C ASP A 48 -44.26 1.80 1.85
N VAL A 49 -43.49 2.86 2.16
CA VAL A 49 -44.02 4.11 2.71
C VAL A 49 -43.23 5.33 2.16
N LYS A 50 -43.93 6.21 1.43
CA LYS A 50 -43.57 7.59 1.06
C LYS A 50 -44.89 8.38 1.00
N PRO A 51 -44.88 9.73 0.93
CA PRO A 51 -44.19 10.71 1.78
C PRO A 51 -45.19 11.80 2.25
N LEU A 52 -44.85 12.58 3.28
CA LEU A 52 -45.62 13.79 3.63
C LEU A 52 -44.86 15.05 3.17
N LEU A 53 -45.40 15.66 2.11
CA LEU A 53 -45.23 17.06 1.71
C LEU A 53 -46.18 17.95 2.51
N TYR A 54 -45.83 19.22 2.74
CA TYR A 54 -46.65 20.45 2.57
C TYR A 54 -45.88 21.70 3.10
N PRO A 55 -46.20 22.95 2.70
CA PRO A 55 -45.26 23.86 2.02
C PRO A 55 -45.21 25.28 2.63
N LEU A 56 -44.42 26.20 2.02
CA LEU A 56 -44.85 27.50 1.48
C LEU A 56 -43.73 28.58 1.44
N HIS A 57 -43.76 29.28 0.30
CA HIS A 57 -42.96 30.40 -0.24
C HIS A 57 -42.93 31.72 0.60
N PRO A 58 -42.21 32.78 0.14
CA PRO A 58 -41.37 33.72 0.93
C PRO A 58 -41.98 35.12 1.13
N PRO A 59 -41.19 36.05 1.70
CA PRO A 59 -41.01 37.39 1.10
C PRO A 59 -39.52 37.80 1.11
N GLY A 60 -38.97 38.76 0.39
CA GLY A 60 -39.50 39.90 -0.34
C GLY A 60 -38.42 41.00 -0.34
N CYS A 61 -38.19 41.57 -1.52
CA CYS A 61 -37.38 42.74 -1.94
C CYS A 61 -36.85 43.76 -0.91
N GLY A 62 -35.66 44.30 -1.18
CA GLY A 62 -35.11 45.53 -0.59
C GLY A 62 -33.96 46.16 -1.41
N ALA A 63 -34.34 46.97 -2.41
CA ALA A 63 -33.69 48.12 -3.06
C ALA A 63 -32.15 48.30 -3.18
N LEU A 64 -31.74 48.59 -4.41
CA LEU A 64 -30.47 49.19 -4.88
C LEU A 64 -30.43 50.71 -4.66
N VAL A 65 -29.24 51.30 -4.43
CA VAL A 65 -28.82 52.65 -4.92
C VAL A 65 -27.26 52.68 -5.06
N PRO A 66 -26.68 53.37 -6.07
CA PRO A 66 -25.38 53.06 -6.66
C PRO A 66 -24.22 53.97 -6.20
N VAL A 67 -22.97 53.57 -6.49
CA VAL A 67 -21.81 54.45 -6.41
C VAL A 67 -21.01 54.42 -7.72
N LYS A 68 -21.07 55.60 -8.37
CA LYS A 68 -20.26 56.21 -9.43
C LYS A 68 -19.06 55.45 -10.01
N ASP A 69 -19.10 55.32 -11.34
CA ASP A 69 -17.96 55.12 -12.22
C ASP A 69 -17.12 56.40 -12.35
N GLU A 70 -15.79 56.26 -12.24
CA GLU A 70 -14.83 57.17 -12.86
C GLU A 70 -13.70 56.35 -13.49
N GLU A 71 -13.57 56.42 -14.81
CA GLU A 71 -12.34 56.08 -15.55
C GLU A 71 -11.35 57.26 -15.48
N PRO A 72 -10.04 56.97 -15.63
CA PRO A 72 -9.25 57.82 -16.52
C PRO A 72 -8.30 57.07 -17.47
N VAL A 73 -8.52 57.36 -18.76
CA VAL A 73 -7.67 57.59 -19.95
C VAL A 73 -6.11 57.43 -19.83
N PRO A 74 -5.41 56.97 -20.91
CA PRO A 74 -4.06 56.39 -20.87
C PRO A 74 -2.92 57.30 -21.38
N VAL A 75 -1.66 57.03 -20.99
CA VAL A 75 -0.43 57.51 -21.64
C VAL A 75 0.80 56.62 -21.27
N PRO A 76 1.96 56.66 -21.95
CA PRO A 76 2.31 55.95 -23.19
C PRO A 76 3.43 54.87 -23.01
N VAL A 77 3.56 54.03 -24.05
CA VAL A 77 4.56 52.97 -24.24
C VAL A 77 5.92 53.54 -24.70
N PRO A 78 7.06 52.99 -24.25
CA PRO A 78 8.32 53.05 -25.00
C PRO A 78 8.61 51.73 -25.76
N LEU A 79 9.16 51.91 -26.96
CA LEU A 79 9.50 50.91 -27.97
C LEU A 79 10.52 49.83 -27.53
N ALA A 80 10.20 48.61 -27.97
CA ALA A 80 11.01 47.46 -28.41
C ALA A 80 12.53 47.39 -28.13
N ALA A 81 12.94 46.25 -27.59
CA ALA A 81 14.17 45.54 -27.94
C ALA A 81 13.81 44.07 -28.29
N GLU A 82 14.44 43.54 -29.34
CA GLU A 82 14.23 42.26 -30.04
C GLU A 82 14.29 40.99 -29.16
N PRO A 83 13.59 39.88 -29.52
CA PRO A 83 13.55 38.66 -28.72
C PRO A 83 14.72 37.72 -29.03
N SER A 84 15.53 37.39 -28.01
CA SER A 84 16.40 36.22 -28.01
C SER A 84 15.63 34.97 -27.54
N GLU A 85 15.91 33.84 -28.17
CA GLU A 85 15.29 32.51 -28.02
C GLU A 85 14.96 32.07 -26.57
N PRO A 86 13.90 31.27 -26.35
CA PRO A 86 13.51 30.85 -25.01
C PRO A 86 14.47 29.80 -24.45
N THR A 87 15.39 30.24 -23.59
CA THR A 87 16.10 29.37 -22.67
C THR A 87 15.08 28.66 -21.79
N ARG A 88 14.96 27.34 -21.96
CA ARG A 88 14.15 26.45 -21.14
C ARG A 88 14.50 26.68 -19.67
N ALA A 89 13.64 27.40 -18.95
CA ALA A 89 13.84 27.68 -17.53
C ALA A 89 13.85 26.34 -16.77
N LEU A 90 15.04 25.91 -16.39
CA LEU A 90 15.23 24.80 -15.46
C LEU A 90 14.64 25.22 -14.11
N LEU A 91 13.63 24.48 -13.66
CA LEU A 91 13.09 24.60 -12.31
C LEU A 91 14.25 24.48 -11.30
N PRO A 92 14.25 25.24 -10.19
CA PRO A 92 15.27 25.10 -9.16
C PRO A 92 15.31 23.66 -8.66
N PRO A 93 16.49 23.12 -8.30
CA PRO A 93 16.59 21.76 -7.80
C PRO A 93 15.67 21.60 -6.57
N PRO A 94 14.95 20.48 -6.44
CA PRO A 94 14.09 20.26 -5.30
C PRO A 94 14.91 20.34 -4.02
N ARG A 95 14.39 21.07 -3.03
CA ARG A 95 15.07 21.27 -1.73
C ARG A 95 15.10 20.00 -0.88
N LEU A 96 14.49 18.92 -1.36
CA LEU A 96 14.34 17.65 -0.65
C LEU A 96 15.51 16.71 -0.94
N CYS A 97 16.15 16.20 0.12
CA CYS A 97 17.10 15.11 0.00
C CYS A 97 16.40 13.87 -0.58
N ARG A 98 16.89 13.33 -1.69
CA ARG A 98 16.32 12.14 -2.33
C ARG A 98 16.96 10.82 -1.90
N GLN A 99 17.74 10.84 -0.82
CA GLN A 99 18.23 9.64 -0.16
C GLN A 99 17.33 9.37 1.05
N PHE A 100 16.59 8.26 1.02
CA PHE A 100 15.57 7.94 2.04
C PHE A 100 16.12 8.06 3.46
N TRP A 101 17.26 7.43 3.76
CA TRP A 101 17.83 7.43 5.12
C TRP A 101 18.36 8.79 5.59
N LYS A 102 18.41 9.80 4.72
CA LYS A 102 18.87 11.16 5.02
C LYS A 102 17.78 12.22 4.89
N SER A 103 16.56 11.85 4.48
CA SER A 103 15.46 12.82 4.26
C SER A 103 14.74 13.27 5.53
N GLY A 104 15.09 12.72 6.71
CA GLY A 104 14.46 13.05 7.99
C GLY A 104 14.93 14.34 8.68
N GLU A 105 16.05 14.92 8.25
CA GLU A 105 16.64 16.12 8.86
C GLU A 105 16.15 17.40 8.16
N TYR A 106 15.07 18.02 8.64
CA TYR A 106 14.60 19.33 8.15
C TYR A 106 14.25 20.29 9.28
N THR A 107 14.63 21.56 9.15
CA THR A 107 14.32 22.63 10.11
C THR A 107 12.85 23.03 9.98
N VAL A 108 12.12 23.02 11.10
CA VAL A 108 10.69 23.31 11.14
C VAL A 108 10.49 24.81 10.84
N ALA A 109 9.65 25.15 9.86
CA ALA A 109 9.18 26.52 9.71
C ALA A 109 8.42 26.94 10.97
N ARG A 110 8.59 28.19 11.41
CA ARG A 110 8.02 28.66 12.70
C ARG A 110 6.51 28.35 12.78
N ARG A 111 6.13 27.81 13.94
CA ARG A 111 4.75 27.55 14.40
C ARG A 111 3.80 28.64 13.93
N ASN A 112 2.73 28.26 13.23
CA ASN A 112 1.68 29.21 12.87
C ASN A 112 1.01 29.74 14.17
N PRO A 113 0.89 31.07 14.40
CA PRO A 113 0.38 31.63 15.64
C PRO A 113 -1.10 31.32 15.96
N ASP A 114 -1.86 30.82 14.99
CA ASP A 114 -3.30 30.53 15.15
C ASP A 114 -3.61 29.22 15.90
N ALA A 115 -2.61 28.64 16.58
CA ALA A 115 -2.76 27.39 17.34
C ALA A 115 -3.54 27.53 18.65
N ASP A 116 -3.82 28.76 19.11
CA ASP A 116 -4.50 29.05 20.38
C ASP A 116 -5.94 29.60 20.20
N ALA A 117 -6.62 29.24 19.11
CA ALA A 117 -8.05 29.60 18.94
C ALA A 117 -8.91 28.95 20.04
N PRO A 118 -9.68 29.72 20.85
CA PRO A 118 -10.47 29.16 21.95
C PRO A 118 -11.68 28.39 21.39
N GLY A 119 -11.71 27.07 21.59
CA GLY A 119 -12.85 26.21 21.24
C GLY A 119 -12.51 24.89 20.55
N GLY A 120 -11.23 24.62 20.21
CA GLY A 120 -10.83 23.37 19.57
C GLY A 120 -10.67 22.22 20.57
N ARG A 121 -11.43 21.13 20.43
CA ARG A 121 -11.06 19.84 21.02
C ARG A 121 -9.63 19.50 20.58
N ASN A 122 -8.77 19.07 21.50
CA ASN A 122 -7.40 18.66 21.20
C ASN A 122 -7.44 17.45 20.25
N ARG A 123 -7.18 17.68 18.97
CA ARG A 123 -7.11 16.60 17.96
C ARG A 123 -5.66 16.21 17.73
N LEU A 124 -5.41 14.90 17.65
CA LEU A 124 -4.10 14.39 17.26
C LEU A 124 -3.83 14.85 15.81
N ARG A 125 -2.83 15.71 15.63
CA ARG A 125 -2.34 16.12 14.31
C ARG A 125 -1.13 15.28 13.94
N ILE A 126 -1.05 14.86 12.69
CA ILE A 126 0.05 14.06 12.21
C ILE A 126 0.99 14.98 11.44
N ASN A 127 2.15 15.27 12.03
CA ASN A 127 3.14 16.06 11.32
C ASN A 127 3.61 15.30 10.06
N PRO A 128 3.78 15.96 8.89
CA PRO A 128 4.23 15.30 7.67
C PRO A 128 5.52 14.48 7.80
N LYS A 129 6.42 14.83 8.73
CA LYS A 129 7.62 14.03 9.02
C LYS A 129 7.30 12.61 9.48
N PHE A 130 6.13 12.38 10.07
CA PHE A 130 5.67 11.06 10.48
C PHE A 130 5.53 10.10 9.30
N LEU A 131 5.19 10.57 8.10
CA LEU A 131 5.13 9.73 6.88
C LEU A 131 6.48 9.04 6.63
N HIS A 132 7.56 9.82 6.72
CA HIS A 132 8.91 9.31 6.57
C HIS A 132 9.31 8.40 7.74
N SER A 133 9.11 8.85 8.99
CA SER A 133 9.46 8.07 10.19
C SER A 133 8.76 6.71 10.22
N ASN A 134 7.47 6.67 9.86
CA ASN A 134 6.71 5.43 9.82
C ASN A 134 7.23 4.48 8.72
N ALA A 135 7.60 5.02 7.56
CA ALA A 135 8.17 4.28 6.44
C ALA A 135 9.50 3.58 6.77
N THR A 136 10.24 4.04 7.79
CA THR A 136 11.52 3.42 8.20
C THR A 136 11.39 1.98 8.72
N SER A 137 10.17 1.53 9.01
CA SER A 137 9.88 0.13 9.34
C SER A 137 10.24 -0.83 8.19
N HIS A 138 10.05 -0.44 6.93
CA HIS A 138 10.49 -1.24 5.79
C HIS A 138 11.97 -0.96 5.47
N LYS A 139 12.85 -1.86 5.88
CA LYS A 139 14.27 -1.78 5.52
C LYS A 139 14.53 -2.15 4.06
N TRP A 140 13.74 -3.08 3.53
CA TRP A 140 13.91 -3.64 2.20
C TRP A 140 12.79 -3.20 1.24
N ALA A 141 13.14 -2.62 0.09
CA ALA A 141 12.18 -2.09 -0.88
C ALA A 141 11.19 -3.15 -1.39
N PHE A 142 11.63 -4.40 -1.63
CA PHE A 142 10.69 -5.43 -2.07
C PHE A 142 9.67 -5.83 -1.01
N GLY A 143 10.01 -5.71 0.28
CA GLY A 143 9.03 -5.89 1.36
C GLY A 143 7.90 -4.86 1.26
N ALA A 144 8.22 -3.61 0.93
CA ALA A 144 7.24 -2.57 0.67
C ALA A 144 6.42 -2.84 -0.61
N ILE A 145 7.03 -3.33 -1.70
CA ILE A 145 6.28 -3.74 -2.90
C ILE A 145 5.32 -4.90 -2.57
N ALA A 146 5.75 -5.84 -1.73
CA ALA A 146 4.93 -6.97 -1.36
C ALA A 146 3.68 -6.57 -0.55
N GLU A 147 3.71 -5.51 0.27
CA GLU A 147 2.50 -4.94 0.88
C GLU A 147 1.47 -4.49 -0.17
N LEU A 148 1.93 -3.93 -1.30
CA LEU A 148 1.03 -3.51 -2.38
C LEU A 148 0.49 -4.71 -3.17
N LEU A 149 1.29 -5.76 -3.35
CA LEU A 149 0.83 -7.03 -3.92
C LEU A 149 -0.19 -7.72 -3.00
N ASP A 150 0.02 -7.68 -1.69
CA ASP A 150 -0.89 -8.25 -0.70
C ASP A 150 -2.28 -7.62 -0.81
N ASN A 151 -2.35 -6.30 -0.98
CA ASN A 151 -3.62 -5.60 -1.17
C ASN A 151 -4.34 -6.02 -2.45
N ALA A 152 -3.62 -6.25 -3.55
CA ALA A 152 -4.22 -6.70 -4.81
C ALA A 152 -4.68 -8.17 -4.75
N ILE A 153 -3.95 -9.04 -4.04
CA ILE A 153 -4.37 -10.43 -3.82
C ILE A 153 -5.61 -10.51 -2.92
N ASP A 154 -5.70 -9.66 -1.88
CA ASP A 154 -6.89 -9.59 -1.04
C ASP A 154 -8.16 -9.23 -1.85
N GLU A 155 -8.01 -8.59 -3.02
CA GLU A 155 -9.09 -8.23 -3.93
C GLU A 155 -9.54 -9.35 -4.89
N VAL A 156 -8.94 -10.55 -4.82
CA VAL A 156 -9.40 -11.70 -5.63
C VAL A 156 -10.87 -12.04 -5.34
N ASN A 157 -11.30 -11.93 -4.09
CA ASN A 157 -12.70 -12.11 -3.70
C ASN A 157 -13.63 -11.00 -4.21
N ASN A 158 -13.06 -9.89 -4.69
CA ASN A 158 -13.75 -8.76 -5.30
C ASN A 158 -13.60 -8.75 -6.83
N GLY A 159 -13.14 -9.84 -7.43
CA GLY A 159 -13.05 -10.01 -8.88
C GLY A 159 -11.68 -9.71 -9.50
N ALA A 160 -10.65 -9.42 -8.70
CA ALA A 160 -9.31 -9.22 -9.24
C ALA A 160 -8.80 -10.48 -9.95
N THR A 161 -8.29 -10.32 -11.16
CA THR A 161 -7.68 -11.38 -11.96
C THR A 161 -6.19 -11.14 -12.23
N PHE A 162 -5.69 -9.92 -11.99
CA PHE A 162 -4.27 -9.66 -12.05
C PHE A 162 -3.82 -8.49 -11.16
N VAL A 163 -2.53 -8.49 -10.87
CA VAL A 163 -1.78 -7.29 -10.49
C VAL A 163 -0.59 -7.15 -11.42
N ARG A 164 -0.37 -5.96 -11.96
CA ARG A 164 0.80 -5.62 -12.78
C ARG A 164 1.71 -4.66 -12.05
N VAL A 165 3.01 -4.96 -12.07
CA VAL A 165 4.06 -4.08 -11.58
C VAL A 165 4.94 -3.68 -12.77
N ASN A 166 5.09 -2.38 -13.02
CA ASN A 166 5.82 -1.88 -14.18
C ASN A 166 6.61 -0.61 -13.89
N LYS A 167 7.50 -0.23 -14.81
CA LYS A 167 8.05 1.13 -14.86
C LYS A 167 7.01 2.04 -15.48
N PHE A 168 6.70 3.14 -14.81
CA PHE A 168 6.06 4.30 -15.40
C PHE A 168 7.13 5.34 -15.72
N THR A 169 6.94 6.11 -16.80
CA THR A 169 7.83 7.21 -17.15
C THR A 169 7.07 8.49 -16.88
N ASN A 170 7.54 9.30 -15.94
CA ASN A 170 6.90 10.54 -15.55
C ASN A 170 6.83 11.50 -16.76
N PRO A 171 5.63 11.91 -17.21
CA PRO A 171 5.48 12.79 -18.36
C PRO A 171 6.15 14.16 -18.21
N ARG A 172 6.36 14.63 -16.96
CA ARG A 172 6.92 15.97 -16.71
C ARG A 172 8.42 16.06 -16.98
N ASP A 173 9.17 15.07 -16.53
CA ASP A 173 10.64 15.13 -16.50
C ASP A 173 11.32 13.86 -17.05
N GLY A 174 10.54 12.86 -17.46
CA GLY A 174 11.05 11.57 -17.96
C GLY A 174 11.61 10.67 -16.86
N SER A 175 11.50 11.04 -15.59
CA SER A 175 12.00 10.24 -14.47
C SER A 175 11.25 8.90 -14.36
N PRO A 176 11.95 7.81 -14.01
CA PRO A 176 11.30 6.53 -13.78
C PRO A 176 10.46 6.58 -12.49
N SER A 177 9.31 5.92 -12.53
CA SER A 177 8.37 5.75 -11.43
C SER A 177 7.92 4.29 -11.37
N LEU A 178 7.42 3.84 -10.23
CA LEU A 178 6.89 2.49 -10.04
C LEU A 178 5.38 2.51 -10.21
N LEU A 179 4.87 1.71 -11.14
CA LEU A 179 3.45 1.47 -11.37
C LEU A 179 3.04 0.14 -10.73
N ILE A 180 1.99 0.17 -9.93
CA ILE A 180 1.25 -1.01 -9.47
C ILE A 180 -0.20 -0.81 -9.91
N GLN A 181 -0.77 -1.79 -10.59
CA GLN A 181 -2.15 -1.71 -11.04
C GLN A 181 -2.83 -3.07 -10.95
N ASP A 182 -4.03 -3.12 -10.39
CA ASP A 182 -4.89 -4.29 -10.33
C ASP A 182 -6.26 -3.99 -10.96
N ASP A 183 -6.98 -5.06 -11.27
CA ASP A 183 -8.37 -5.05 -11.74
C ASP A 183 -9.35 -5.51 -10.64
N GLY A 184 -9.01 -5.27 -9.37
CA GLY A 184 -9.88 -5.57 -8.24
C GLY A 184 -11.13 -4.69 -8.19
N GLY A 185 -11.86 -4.73 -7.08
CA GLY A 185 -13.14 -4.03 -6.97
C GLY A 185 -13.04 -2.50 -7.00
N GLY A 186 -11.84 -1.95 -6.83
CA GLY A 186 -11.57 -0.52 -6.67
C GLY A 186 -12.20 0.08 -5.42
N MET A 187 -11.92 1.36 -5.19
CA MET A 187 -12.38 2.11 -4.03
C MET A 187 -13.39 3.17 -4.46
N ASP A 188 -14.49 3.28 -3.70
CA ASP A 188 -15.36 4.45 -3.81
C ASP A 188 -14.68 5.69 -3.17
N PRO A 189 -15.27 6.90 -3.29
CA PRO A 189 -14.67 8.11 -2.75
C PRO A 189 -14.31 8.05 -1.27
N GLU A 190 -15.13 7.39 -0.44
CA GLU A 190 -14.89 7.30 1.01
C GLU A 190 -13.79 6.28 1.32
N ALA A 191 -13.83 5.13 0.66
CA ALA A 191 -12.80 4.10 0.77
C ALA A 191 -11.41 4.63 0.39
N LEU A 192 -11.29 5.48 -0.64
CA LEU A 192 -10.00 6.12 -0.98
C LEU A 192 -9.50 7.01 0.16
N ARG A 193 -10.39 7.74 0.84
CA ARG A 193 -10.01 8.65 1.95
C ARG A 193 -9.59 7.85 3.17
N CYS A 194 -10.29 6.76 3.49
CA CYS A 194 -9.87 5.79 4.50
C CYS A 194 -8.50 5.18 4.14
N CYS A 195 -8.30 4.80 2.88
CA CYS A 195 -7.03 4.28 2.37
C CYS A 195 -5.87 5.27 2.52
N MET A 196 -6.13 6.58 2.42
CA MET A 196 -5.13 7.63 2.62
C MET A 196 -4.95 8.07 4.08
N SER A 197 -5.91 7.76 4.96
CA SER A 197 -5.91 8.15 6.38
C SER A 197 -5.32 7.07 7.28
N PHE A 198 -4.54 7.42 8.30
CA PHE A 198 -3.93 6.42 9.19
C PHE A 198 -4.97 5.68 10.06
N GLY A 199 -4.75 4.38 10.29
CA GLY A 199 -5.52 3.60 11.25
C GLY A 199 -6.86 3.01 10.77
N PHE A 200 -7.27 3.24 9.53
CA PHE A 200 -8.51 2.66 8.99
C PHE A 200 -8.27 1.36 8.25
N SER A 201 -9.03 0.33 8.63
CA SER A 201 -9.10 -0.95 7.91
C SER A 201 -10.44 -1.61 8.19
N ASP A 202 -11.26 -1.77 7.16
CA ASP A 202 -12.51 -2.55 7.25
C ASP A 202 -12.25 -4.06 7.19
N LYS A 203 -10.99 -4.45 6.93
CA LYS A 203 -10.53 -5.85 6.92
C LYS A 203 -10.40 -6.36 8.35
N GLN A 204 -11.53 -6.63 9.00
CA GLN A 204 -11.59 -7.19 10.35
C GLN A 204 -11.50 -8.73 10.38
N SER A 205 -11.52 -9.40 9.22
CA SER A 205 -11.46 -10.86 9.16
C SER A 205 -10.03 -11.41 9.13
N ASP A 206 -9.85 -12.58 9.73
CA ASP A 206 -8.58 -13.32 9.69
C ASP A 206 -8.17 -13.80 8.29
N ALA A 207 -9.03 -13.67 7.28
CA ALA A 207 -8.75 -14.13 5.92
C ALA A 207 -7.83 -13.19 5.12
N PHE A 208 -7.72 -11.93 5.52
CA PHE A 208 -6.92 -10.93 4.79
C PHE A 208 -5.49 -10.82 5.29
N ILE A 209 -4.57 -10.53 4.38
CA ILE A 209 -3.16 -10.27 4.72
C ILE A 209 -3.01 -8.85 5.31
N GLY A 210 -3.77 -7.87 4.80
CA GLY A 210 -3.78 -6.50 5.31
C GLY A 210 -4.76 -6.31 6.48
N GLN A 211 -4.27 -5.99 7.68
CA GLN A 211 -5.11 -5.82 8.88
C GLN A 211 -4.98 -4.44 9.55
N TYR A 212 -3.84 -3.76 9.42
CA TYR A 212 -3.49 -2.61 10.29
C TYR A 212 -3.77 -1.23 9.68
N GLY A 213 -4.30 -1.14 8.46
CA GLY A 213 -4.63 0.15 7.84
C GLY A 213 -3.43 1.07 7.52
N ASN A 214 -2.20 0.62 7.75
CA ASN A 214 -0.98 1.41 7.56
C ASN A 214 -0.09 0.96 6.39
N GLY A 215 -0.24 -0.28 5.92
CA GLY A 215 0.65 -0.89 4.92
C GLY A 215 0.83 -0.04 3.67
N PHE A 216 -0.25 0.54 3.12
CA PHE A 216 -0.18 1.41 1.93
C PHE A 216 0.68 2.66 2.15
N LYS A 217 0.45 3.41 3.24
CA LYS A 217 1.17 4.67 3.51
C LYS A 217 2.65 4.38 3.74
N THR A 218 2.95 3.40 4.58
CA THR A 218 4.32 3.01 4.93
C THR A 218 5.10 2.50 3.73
N SER A 219 4.49 1.62 2.91
CA SER A 219 5.15 1.05 1.74
C SER A 219 5.41 2.07 0.63
N THR A 220 4.41 2.88 0.28
CA THR A 220 4.56 3.88 -0.78
C THR A 220 5.59 4.96 -0.42
N MET A 221 5.56 5.47 0.82
CA MET A 221 6.55 6.42 1.33
C MET A 221 7.96 5.81 1.46
N ARG A 222 8.08 4.48 1.62
CA ARG A 222 9.38 3.79 1.55
C ARG A 222 9.91 3.69 0.13
N LEU A 223 9.06 3.64 -0.88
CA LEU A 223 9.44 3.42 -2.28
C LEU A 223 9.76 4.73 -3.02
N GLY A 224 9.04 5.80 -2.71
CA GLY A 224 9.31 7.14 -3.23
C GLY A 224 8.76 8.23 -2.31
N ALA A 225 9.12 9.48 -2.60
CA ALA A 225 8.63 10.62 -1.82
C ALA A 225 7.13 10.87 -2.04
N ASP A 226 6.59 10.47 -3.20
CA ASP A 226 5.24 10.85 -3.59
C ASP A 226 4.51 9.69 -4.28
N VAL A 227 3.20 9.60 -4.03
CA VAL A 227 2.33 8.62 -4.67
C VAL A 227 1.01 9.24 -5.08
N ILE A 228 0.57 8.93 -6.31
CA ILE A 228 -0.78 9.20 -6.78
C ILE A 228 -1.53 7.89 -6.95
N VAL A 229 -2.76 7.85 -6.46
CA VAL A 229 -3.68 6.72 -6.58
C VAL A 229 -4.85 7.14 -7.42
N LEU A 230 -5.17 6.34 -8.42
CA LEU A 230 -6.37 6.44 -9.23
C LEU A 230 -7.16 5.14 -9.04
N THR A 231 -8.44 5.25 -8.79
CA THR A 231 -9.26 4.08 -8.49
C THR A 231 -10.66 4.26 -9.07
N GLN A 232 -11.20 3.17 -9.62
CA GLN A 232 -12.52 3.15 -10.23
C GLN A 232 -13.34 2.04 -9.58
N ASN A 233 -14.55 2.39 -9.14
CA ASN A 233 -15.45 1.49 -8.46
C ASN A 233 -16.83 1.53 -9.13
N GLN A 234 -17.47 0.36 -9.27
CA GLN A 234 -18.81 0.21 -9.85
C GLN A 234 -19.83 -0.41 -8.88
N LYS A 235 -19.45 -0.67 -7.61
CA LYS A 235 -20.28 -1.42 -6.66
C LYS A 235 -21.55 -0.67 -6.23
N ASN A 236 -21.57 0.67 -6.29
CA ASN A 236 -22.64 1.50 -5.74
C ASN A 236 -23.65 2.02 -6.80
N TRP A 237 -23.93 1.25 -7.86
CA TRP A 237 -24.85 1.57 -8.97
C TRP A 237 -24.45 2.76 -9.86
N THR A 238 -23.74 3.74 -9.32
CA THR A 238 -23.13 4.85 -10.06
C THR A 238 -21.61 4.66 -10.07
N PRO A 239 -21.00 4.39 -11.23
CA PRO A 239 -19.55 4.29 -11.33
C PRO A 239 -18.86 5.58 -10.86
N THR A 240 -17.86 5.44 -9.99
CA THR A 240 -17.07 6.56 -9.49
C THR A 240 -15.60 6.40 -9.87
N ARG A 241 -14.94 7.52 -10.14
CA ARG A 241 -13.50 7.63 -10.32
C ARG A 241 -12.95 8.57 -9.27
N SER A 242 -11.96 8.12 -8.51
CA SER A 242 -11.35 8.93 -7.47
C SER A 242 -9.85 9.00 -7.66
N ILE A 243 -9.29 10.18 -7.42
CA ILE A 243 -7.85 10.44 -7.50
C ILE A 243 -7.41 11.02 -6.16
N GLY A 244 -6.35 10.45 -5.57
CA GLY A 244 -5.74 10.95 -4.34
C GLY A 244 -4.23 11.06 -4.46
N LEU A 245 -3.66 12.11 -3.87
CA LEU A 245 -2.22 12.36 -3.84
C LEU A 245 -1.72 12.41 -2.41
N LEU A 246 -0.80 11.50 -2.08
CA LEU A 246 -0.01 11.55 -0.86
C LEU A 246 1.42 11.93 -1.25
N SER A 247 1.76 13.21 -1.06
CA SER A 247 3.02 13.78 -1.55
C SER A 247 3.81 14.39 -0.41
N TYR A 248 4.91 13.74 -0.02
CA TYR A 248 5.85 14.28 0.95
C TYR A 248 6.52 15.54 0.42
N THR A 249 6.81 15.61 -0.88
CA THR A 249 7.39 16.79 -1.53
C THR A 249 6.47 18.00 -1.39
N PHE A 250 5.19 17.86 -1.72
CA PHE A 250 4.19 18.91 -1.54
C PHE A 250 4.15 19.41 -0.10
N LEU A 251 3.96 18.50 0.86
CA LEU A 251 3.80 18.85 2.27
C LEU A 251 5.02 19.59 2.83
N MET A 252 6.22 19.15 2.46
CA MET A 252 7.47 19.75 2.93
C MET A 252 7.77 21.08 2.25
N GLU A 253 7.55 21.20 0.94
CA GLU A 253 7.84 22.43 0.20
C GLU A 253 6.84 23.55 0.50
N THR A 254 5.59 23.22 0.86
CA THR A 254 4.60 24.22 1.30
C THR A 254 4.62 24.48 2.80
N GLY A 255 5.46 23.76 3.57
CA GLY A 255 5.58 23.94 5.02
C GLY A 255 4.32 23.57 5.77
N CYS A 256 3.62 22.52 5.35
CA CYS A 256 2.42 22.04 6.04
C CYS A 256 2.75 21.50 7.43
N ASP A 257 1.95 21.86 8.43
CA ASP A 257 2.08 21.37 9.81
C ASP A 257 1.29 20.06 10.04
N ASP A 258 0.41 19.70 9.11
CA ASP A 258 -0.44 18.49 9.14
C ASP A 258 -0.41 17.78 7.78
N VAL A 259 -0.73 16.49 7.75
CA VAL A 259 -0.79 15.71 6.50
C VAL A 259 -2.07 16.06 5.73
N LEU A 260 -1.91 16.83 4.65
CA LEU A 260 -2.98 17.14 3.70
C LEU A 260 -2.93 16.18 2.51
N VAL A 261 -4.07 15.58 2.17
CA VAL A 261 -4.22 14.66 1.03
C VAL A 261 -5.23 15.23 0.03
N PRO A 262 -4.78 15.91 -1.04
CA PRO A 262 -5.66 16.37 -2.10
C PRO A 262 -6.37 15.18 -2.76
N THR A 263 -7.70 15.24 -2.79
CA THR A 263 -8.55 14.24 -3.42
C THR A 263 -9.61 14.91 -4.31
N VAL A 264 -9.86 14.31 -5.47
CA VAL A 264 -10.95 14.70 -6.37
C VAL A 264 -11.70 13.46 -6.82
N ASP A 265 -13.01 13.61 -6.99
CA ASP A 265 -13.91 12.52 -7.32
C ASP A 265 -14.73 12.90 -8.55
N TYR A 266 -15.05 11.91 -9.38
CA TYR A 266 -15.93 12.02 -10.53
C TYR A 266 -16.98 10.92 -10.45
N GLN A 267 -18.19 11.23 -10.87
CA GLN A 267 -19.27 10.26 -10.98
C GLN A 267 -19.72 10.14 -12.43
N TYR A 268 -20.08 8.93 -12.85
CA TYR A 268 -20.66 8.73 -14.16
C TYR A 268 -22.10 9.25 -14.17
N ASP A 269 -22.38 10.18 -15.08
CA ASP A 269 -23.70 10.72 -15.30
C ASP A 269 -24.34 10.04 -16.51
N LEU A 270 -25.42 9.29 -16.25
CA LEU A 270 -26.19 8.56 -17.25
C LEU A 270 -26.83 9.51 -18.29
N THR A 271 -27.12 10.76 -17.93
CA THR A 271 -27.79 11.71 -18.83
C THR A 271 -26.85 12.27 -19.88
N THR A 272 -25.59 12.52 -19.51
CA THR A 272 -24.54 13.02 -20.41
C THR A 272 -23.65 11.92 -20.97
N ALA A 273 -23.83 10.68 -20.51
CA ALA A 273 -22.99 9.52 -20.82
C ALA A 273 -21.49 9.81 -20.61
N SER A 274 -21.18 10.55 -19.54
CA SER A 274 -19.83 11.04 -19.27
C SER A 274 -19.54 11.14 -17.77
N TYR A 275 -18.26 11.18 -17.40
CA TYR A 275 -17.86 11.45 -16.03
C TYR A 275 -17.91 12.95 -15.75
N THR A 276 -18.64 13.33 -14.69
CA THR A 276 -18.76 14.70 -14.21
C THR A 276 -18.14 14.85 -12.83
N GLN A 277 -17.72 16.06 -12.47
CA GLN A 277 -17.10 16.34 -11.18
C GLN A 277 -18.09 16.04 -10.03
N LEU A 278 -17.69 15.19 -9.09
CA LEU A 278 -18.46 14.91 -7.88
C LEU A 278 -18.05 15.92 -6.79
N LEU A 279 -18.90 16.94 -6.62
CA LEU A 279 -18.68 17.99 -5.63
C LEU A 279 -19.14 17.54 -4.24
N ARG A 280 -18.25 16.93 -3.46
CA ARG A 280 -18.60 16.50 -2.08
C ARG A 280 -18.93 17.64 -1.12
N HIS A 281 -18.30 18.80 -1.31
CA HIS A 281 -18.52 19.97 -0.47
C HIS A 281 -18.88 21.20 -1.28
N ASN A 282 -17.93 21.69 -2.09
CA ASN A 282 -18.14 22.84 -2.96
C ASN A 282 -17.11 22.87 -4.09
N GLN A 283 -17.40 23.68 -5.13
CA GLN A 283 -16.53 23.85 -6.30
C GLN A 283 -15.15 24.38 -5.92
N LYS A 284 -15.05 25.23 -4.90
CA LYS A 284 -13.79 25.86 -4.49
C LYS A 284 -12.79 24.83 -3.96
N LEU A 285 -13.24 23.91 -3.11
CA LEU A 285 -12.42 22.84 -2.57
C LEU A 285 -12.00 21.86 -3.67
N PHE A 286 -12.92 21.46 -4.55
CA PHE A 286 -12.60 20.63 -5.71
C PHE A 286 -11.52 21.28 -6.58
N SER A 287 -11.70 22.55 -6.95
CA SER A 287 -10.77 23.29 -7.80
C SER A 287 -9.40 23.47 -7.13
N SER A 288 -9.37 23.67 -5.81
CA SER A 288 -8.14 23.74 -5.03
C SER A 288 -7.39 22.40 -5.02
N ASN A 289 -8.08 21.29 -4.75
CA ASN A 289 -7.48 19.96 -4.74
C ASN A 289 -6.97 19.57 -6.13
N LEU A 290 -7.76 19.85 -7.17
CA LEU A 290 -7.35 19.66 -8.56
C LEU A 290 -6.10 20.49 -8.88
N ALA A 291 -6.04 21.77 -8.50
CA ALA A 291 -4.86 22.59 -8.73
C ALA A 291 -3.60 22.03 -8.04
N ILE A 292 -3.73 21.46 -6.84
CA ILE A 292 -2.60 20.79 -6.16
C ILE A 292 -2.19 19.52 -6.92
N LEU A 293 -3.14 18.68 -7.31
CA LEU A 293 -2.87 17.48 -8.13
C LEU A 293 -2.15 17.84 -9.43
N LEU A 294 -2.65 18.83 -10.15
CA LEU A 294 -2.07 19.30 -11.40
C LEU A 294 -0.71 19.98 -11.22
N LYS A 295 -0.36 20.44 -10.02
CA LYS A 295 0.95 21.04 -9.76
C LYS A 295 1.99 20.01 -9.34
N TRP A 296 1.61 19.07 -8.47
CA TRP A 296 2.54 18.20 -7.75
C TRP A 296 2.55 16.74 -8.20
N SER A 297 1.56 16.30 -8.98
CA SER A 297 1.55 14.96 -9.59
C SER A 297 2.32 14.91 -10.91
N PRO A 298 2.57 13.72 -11.48
CA PRO A 298 3.13 13.54 -12.83
C PRO A 298 2.28 14.12 -13.97
N PHE A 299 1.06 14.59 -13.70
CA PHE A 299 0.10 15.05 -14.70
C PHE A 299 -0.16 16.55 -14.54
N ALA A 300 -0.12 17.29 -15.64
CA ALA A 300 -0.23 18.74 -15.67
C ALA A 300 -1.62 19.25 -16.03
N THR A 301 -2.47 18.39 -16.60
CA THR A 301 -3.84 18.75 -16.98
C THR A 301 -4.86 17.74 -16.46
N GLU A 302 -6.11 18.19 -16.26
CA GLU A 302 -7.21 17.32 -15.88
C GLU A 302 -7.44 16.22 -16.93
N ALA A 303 -7.29 16.55 -18.22
CA ALA A 303 -7.37 15.58 -19.30
C ALA A 303 -6.32 14.45 -19.18
N GLU A 304 -5.08 14.77 -18.80
CA GLU A 304 -4.03 13.76 -18.57
C GLU A 304 -4.34 12.85 -17.38
N LEU A 305 -4.93 13.40 -16.31
CA LEU A 305 -5.40 12.63 -15.15
C LEU A 305 -6.55 11.69 -15.53
N ILE A 306 -7.56 12.19 -16.24
CA ILE A 306 -8.71 11.39 -16.68
C ILE A 306 -8.26 10.27 -17.62
N LYS A 307 -7.31 10.55 -18.52
CA LYS A 307 -6.74 9.54 -19.43
C LYS A 307 -6.10 8.36 -18.71
N GLN A 308 -5.66 8.52 -17.45
CA GLN A 308 -5.08 7.41 -16.68
C GLN A 308 -6.10 6.32 -16.30
N PHE A 309 -7.40 6.57 -16.46
CA PHE A 309 -8.45 5.57 -16.22
C PHE A 309 -8.70 4.65 -17.43
N ASP A 310 -8.23 5.02 -18.64
CA ASP A 310 -8.53 4.32 -19.88
C ASP A 310 -8.10 2.85 -19.89
N ASP A 311 -7.02 2.52 -19.17
CA ASP A 311 -6.43 1.18 -19.06
C ASP A 311 -6.66 0.53 -17.69
N ILE A 312 -7.43 1.14 -16.79
CA ILE A 312 -7.87 0.50 -15.53
C ILE A 312 -8.99 -0.50 -15.82
N GLY A 313 -9.91 -0.15 -16.72
CA GLY A 313 -11.09 -0.95 -17.04
C GLY A 313 -12.32 -0.47 -16.29
N ASP A 314 -13.26 -1.39 -16.00
CA ASP A 314 -14.52 -1.10 -15.33
C ASP A 314 -14.35 -0.89 -13.82
N HIS A 315 -13.44 -1.60 -13.20
CA HIS A 315 -13.06 -1.47 -11.80
C HIS A 315 -11.57 -1.76 -11.64
N GLY A 316 -10.97 -1.22 -10.59
CA GLY A 316 -9.57 -1.48 -10.27
C GLY A 316 -8.86 -0.29 -9.65
N THR A 317 -7.59 -0.48 -9.34
CA THR A 317 -6.76 0.55 -8.73
C THR A 317 -5.43 0.65 -9.45
N LYS A 318 -4.96 1.88 -9.63
CA LYS A 318 -3.67 2.24 -10.21
C LYS A 318 -2.91 3.14 -9.25
N ILE A 319 -1.74 2.70 -8.85
CA ILE A 319 -0.83 3.36 -7.92
C ILE A 319 0.44 3.71 -8.69
N ILE A 320 0.81 4.99 -8.71
CA ILE A 320 2.05 5.46 -9.31
C ILE A 320 2.88 6.10 -8.19
N VAL A 321 3.93 5.41 -7.78
CA VAL A 321 4.93 5.93 -6.85
C VAL A 321 6.04 6.59 -7.66
N PHE A 322 6.26 7.89 -7.44
CA PHE A 322 7.21 8.70 -8.18
C PHE A 322 8.15 9.44 -7.21
N ASN A 323 9.16 10.12 -7.77
CA ASN A 323 10.28 10.63 -6.98
C ASN A 323 10.91 9.50 -6.13
N LEU A 324 11.22 8.38 -6.80
CA LEU A 324 11.82 7.18 -6.19
C LEU A 324 13.15 7.52 -5.51
N TRP A 325 13.45 6.80 -4.42
CA TRP A 325 14.63 7.06 -3.61
C TRP A 325 15.93 6.59 -4.27
N PHE A 326 17.01 7.31 -3.97
CA PHE A 326 18.38 6.93 -4.29
C PHE A 326 19.02 6.21 -3.10
N ASN A 327 19.95 5.30 -3.39
CA ASN A 327 20.80 4.65 -2.42
C ASN A 327 21.94 5.59 -1.96
N ASP A 328 22.80 5.10 -1.07
CA ASP A 328 23.92 5.85 -0.51
C ASP A 328 24.96 6.27 -1.56
N ASP A 329 25.09 5.48 -2.64
CA ASP A 329 25.98 5.74 -3.78
C ASP A 329 25.41 6.80 -4.74
N GLY A 330 24.17 7.26 -4.53
CA GLY A 330 23.48 8.22 -5.39
C GLY A 330 22.83 7.60 -6.63
N ASP A 331 22.83 6.27 -6.74
CA ASP A 331 22.10 5.53 -7.78
C ASP A 331 20.65 5.29 -7.33
N MET A 332 19.71 5.18 -8.28
CA MET A 332 18.32 4.85 -7.95
C MET A 332 18.26 3.46 -7.30
N GLU A 333 17.52 3.30 -6.19
CA GLU A 333 17.47 2.02 -5.47
C GLU A 333 16.85 0.90 -6.32
N LEU A 334 15.81 1.23 -7.09
CA LEU A 334 15.14 0.33 -8.04
C LEU A 334 15.69 0.50 -9.46
N ASP A 335 16.27 -0.56 -9.99
CA ASP A 335 16.78 -0.61 -11.36
C ASP A 335 15.79 -1.28 -12.30
N PHE A 336 15.32 -0.50 -13.29
CA PHE A 336 14.37 -0.92 -14.32
C PHE A 336 15.03 -1.24 -15.68
N ASN A 337 16.35 -1.08 -15.78
CA ASN A 337 17.09 -1.02 -17.04
C ASN A 337 17.99 -2.25 -17.25
N SER A 338 18.64 -2.76 -16.20
CA SER A 338 19.56 -3.91 -16.33
C SER A 338 18.86 -5.17 -16.84
N ASP A 339 17.62 -5.41 -16.42
CA ASP A 339 16.74 -6.43 -17.00
C ASP A 339 15.38 -5.79 -17.33
N LYS A 340 15.03 -5.78 -18.62
CA LYS A 340 13.76 -5.22 -19.12
C LYS A 340 12.52 -5.95 -18.59
N LYS A 341 12.68 -7.17 -18.07
CA LYS A 341 11.60 -8.04 -17.59
C LYS A 341 11.58 -8.14 -16.06
N ASP A 342 12.44 -7.41 -15.35
CA ASP A 342 12.53 -7.45 -13.90
C ASP A 342 12.62 -6.03 -13.32
N VAL A 343 12.51 -5.94 -12.00
CA VAL A 343 12.88 -4.77 -11.20
C VAL A 343 13.94 -5.25 -10.23
N LEU A 344 15.15 -4.71 -10.34
CA LEU A 344 16.29 -5.14 -9.55
C LEU A 344 16.59 -4.15 -8.42
N ILE A 345 17.25 -4.61 -7.35
CA ILE A 345 17.88 -3.73 -6.37
C ILE A 345 19.29 -3.36 -6.87
N THR A 346 19.53 -2.06 -7.03
CA THR A 346 20.82 -1.55 -7.48
C THR A 346 21.94 -1.90 -6.48
N GLY A 347 23.11 -2.27 -7.00
CA GLY A 347 24.30 -2.54 -6.19
C GLY A 347 24.36 -3.92 -5.54
N ALA A 348 23.27 -4.70 -5.51
CA ALA A 348 23.26 -6.02 -4.90
C ALA A 348 24.17 -7.06 -5.60
N GLN A 349 24.42 -6.89 -6.90
CA GLN A 349 25.33 -7.75 -7.71
C GLN A 349 26.82 -7.39 -7.54
N LYS A 350 27.14 -6.17 -7.08
CA LYS A 350 28.53 -5.64 -7.08
C LYS A 350 29.43 -6.32 -6.03
N LYS A 351 28.88 -7.10 -5.09
CA LYS A 351 29.60 -7.62 -3.92
C LYS A 351 30.21 -9.02 -4.07
N VAL A 352 30.05 -9.72 -5.20
CA VAL A 352 30.63 -11.08 -5.35
C VAL A 352 31.72 -11.11 -6.42
N LYS A 353 32.99 -11.17 -5.96
CA LYS A 353 34.14 -11.59 -6.77
C LYS A 353 34.10 -13.11 -6.96
N ALA A 354 33.20 -13.58 -7.82
CA ALA A 354 33.10 -14.99 -8.22
C ALA A 354 33.37 -15.12 -9.73
N SER A 355 33.87 -16.28 -10.15
CA SER A 355 34.05 -16.60 -11.57
C SER A 355 32.70 -16.59 -12.32
N LYS A 356 32.73 -16.50 -13.66
CA LYS A 356 31.48 -16.51 -14.47
C LYS A 356 30.63 -17.76 -14.24
N ARG A 357 31.26 -18.90 -13.97
CA ARG A 357 30.59 -20.19 -13.74
C ARG A 357 29.93 -20.26 -12.37
N GLU A 358 30.66 -19.88 -11.31
CA GLU A 358 30.12 -19.84 -9.94
C GLU A 358 28.98 -18.82 -9.82
N LYS A 359 29.05 -17.70 -10.56
CA LYS A 359 27.93 -16.73 -10.65
C LYS A 359 26.69 -17.35 -11.29
N ALA A 360 26.85 -18.13 -12.35
CA ALA A 360 25.73 -18.81 -13.00
C ALA A 360 25.11 -19.90 -12.11
N GLU A 361 25.94 -20.69 -11.43
CA GLU A 361 25.48 -21.72 -10.48
C GLU A 361 24.77 -21.11 -9.26
N MET A 362 25.30 -20.01 -8.71
CA MET A 362 24.68 -19.27 -7.61
C MET A 362 23.37 -18.59 -8.03
N GLN A 363 23.25 -18.16 -9.29
CA GLN A 363 22.02 -17.57 -9.85
C GLN A 363 20.91 -18.60 -10.08
N ASN A 364 21.18 -19.91 -10.08
CA ASN A 364 20.13 -20.90 -10.29
C ASN A 364 19.14 -21.00 -9.11
N TYR A 365 19.58 -20.66 -7.90
CA TYR A 365 18.75 -20.78 -6.71
C TYR A 365 17.96 -19.51 -6.42
N VAL A 366 16.66 -19.66 -6.21
CA VAL A 366 15.77 -18.55 -5.81
C VAL A 366 16.25 -17.85 -4.53
N ALA A 367 16.83 -18.59 -3.59
CA ALA A 367 17.42 -18.07 -2.35
C ALA A 367 18.44 -16.95 -2.57
N ASN A 368 19.23 -17.05 -3.64
CA ASN A 368 20.27 -16.08 -3.96
C ASN A 368 19.73 -14.91 -4.77
N ARG A 369 18.72 -15.17 -5.61
CA ARG A 369 18.10 -14.16 -6.48
C ARG A 369 17.10 -13.27 -5.76
N LEU A 370 16.34 -13.80 -4.81
CA LEU A 370 15.25 -13.07 -4.13
C LEU A 370 15.74 -11.77 -3.49
N ARG A 371 17.01 -11.69 -3.08
CA ARG A 371 17.61 -10.50 -2.44
C ARG A 371 17.66 -9.28 -3.35
N TYR A 372 17.62 -9.48 -4.67
CA TYR A 372 17.81 -8.41 -5.64
C TYR A 372 16.91 -8.48 -6.87
N SER A 373 16.23 -9.60 -7.16
CA SER A 373 15.31 -9.77 -8.28
C SER A 373 13.88 -9.83 -7.76
N LEU A 374 13.07 -8.83 -8.10
CA LEU A 374 11.67 -8.79 -7.67
C LEU A 374 10.91 -9.96 -8.26
N ARG A 375 11.21 -10.37 -9.50
CA ARG A 375 10.65 -11.56 -10.13
C ARG A 375 10.90 -12.81 -9.30
N ALA A 376 12.13 -13.02 -8.84
CA ALA A 376 12.46 -14.18 -8.02
C ALA A 376 11.74 -14.13 -6.67
N TYR A 377 11.68 -12.96 -6.03
CA TYR A 377 10.95 -12.82 -4.78
C TYR A 377 9.44 -13.05 -4.94
N ALA A 378 8.80 -12.40 -5.92
CA ALA A 378 7.38 -12.56 -6.23
C ALA A 378 7.01 -14.02 -6.56
N SER A 379 7.91 -14.79 -7.19
CA SER A 379 7.65 -16.20 -7.52
C SER A 379 7.43 -17.11 -6.30
N ILE A 380 7.99 -16.75 -5.14
CA ILE A 380 7.85 -17.52 -3.89
C ILE A 380 7.06 -16.77 -2.82
N LEU A 381 6.60 -15.56 -3.12
CA LEU A 381 5.98 -14.64 -2.14
C LEU A 381 4.71 -15.23 -1.54
N TYR A 382 3.95 -15.96 -2.35
CA TYR A 382 2.75 -16.67 -1.92
C TYR A 382 2.97 -18.17 -2.05
N LEU A 383 2.57 -18.93 -1.03
CA LEU A 383 2.68 -20.39 -1.06
C LEU A 383 1.84 -20.97 -2.21
N ARG A 384 0.69 -20.34 -2.49
CA ARG A 384 -0.21 -20.60 -3.62
C ARG A 384 -0.78 -19.28 -4.12
N VAL A 385 -0.59 -18.98 -5.39
CA VAL A 385 -1.32 -17.89 -6.06
C VAL A 385 -2.67 -18.48 -6.53
N PRO A 386 -3.82 -17.81 -6.33
CA PRO A 386 -5.09 -18.29 -6.85
C PRO A 386 -5.05 -18.54 -8.36
N ASP A 387 -5.69 -19.61 -8.84
CA ASP A 387 -5.58 -20.05 -10.25
C ASP A 387 -6.08 -19.02 -11.26
N ASN A 388 -7.03 -18.18 -10.85
CA ASN A 388 -7.61 -17.09 -11.65
C ASN A 388 -6.87 -15.75 -11.48
N PHE A 389 -5.76 -15.72 -10.75
CA PHE A 389 -5.01 -14.50 -10.47
C PHE A 389 -3.58 -14.55 -11.02
N ARG A 390 -3.15 -13.45 -11.65
CA ARG A 390 -1.82 -13.34 -12.29
C ARG A 390 -1.01 -12.19 -11.71
N ILE A 391 0.24 -12.47 -11.34
CA ILE A 391 1.22 -11.43 -11.02
C ILE A 391 2.03 -11.14 -12.28
N ILE A 392 1.91 -9.94 -12.83
CA ILE A 392 2.54 -9.54 -14.10
C ILE A 392 3.63 -8.51 -13.81
N LEU A 393 4.90 -8.90 -13.95
CA LEU A 393 6.02 -7.98 -13.75
C LEU A 393 6.61 -7.55 -15.09
N ARG A 394 6.71 -6.24 -15.33
CA ARG A 394 7.32 -5.66 -16.54
C ARG A 394 6.76 -6.28 -17.84
N GLY A 395 5.44 -6.49 -17.88
CA GLY A 395 4.72 -7.05 -19.02
C GLY A 395 4.85 -8.57 -19.20
N ARG A 396 5.39 -9.29 -18.21
CA ARG A 396 5.46 -10.75 -18.23
C ARG A 396 5.03 -11.35 -16.92
N ASP A 397 4.19 -12.37 -17.02
CA ASP A 397 3.73 -13.17 -15.88
C ASP A 397 4.91 -13.69 -15.08
N VAL A 398 4.76 -13.67 -13.76
CA VAL A 398 5.68 -14.27 -12.81
C VAL A 398 5.22 -15.70 -12.59
N ASP A 399 6.02 -16.65 -13.05
CA ASP A 399 5.77 -18.07 -12.79
C ASP A 399 5.91 -18.34 -11.30
N SER A 400 4.85 -18.88 -10.68
CA SER A 400 4.89 -19.29 -9.28
C SER A 400 5.86 -20.45 -9.11
N HIS A 401 6.80 -20.30 -8.18
CA HIS A 401 7.84 -21.28 -7.91
C HIS A 401 7.61 -21.93 -6.55
N ASN A 402 7.19 -23.19 -6.56
CA ASN A 402 7.06 -23.95 -5.31
C ASN A 402 8.42 -24.52 -4.91
N VAL A 403 9.02 -23.98 -3.83
CA VAL A 403 10.33 -24.39 -3.32
C VAL A 403 10.40 -25.89 -2.99
N VAL A 404 9.28 -26.53 -2.67
CA VAL A 404 9.22 -28.00 -2.47
C VAL A 404 9.73 -28.76 -3.70
N ASN A 405 9.55 -28.22 -4.91
CA ASN A 405 10.00 -28.84 -6.15
C ASN A 405 11.53 -28.88 -6.30
N ASP A 406 12.25 -28.07 -5.54
CA ASP A 406 13.71 -28.05 -5.50
C ASP A 406 14.28 -29.07 -4.51
N LEU A 407 13.42 -29.69 -3.69
CA LEU A 407 13.83 -30.65 -2.66
C LEU A 407 13.94 -32.07 -3.20
N MET A 408 14.99 -32.76 -2.76
CA MET A 408 15.27 -34.19 -2.86
C MET A 408 15.05 -34.85 -1.49
N TYR A 409 14.74 -36.15 -1.49
CA TYR A 409 14.56 -36.96 -0.28
C TYR A 409 13.57 -36.35 0.72
N ARG A 410 12.40 -35.95 0.23
CA ARG A 410 11.42 -35.16 1.00
C ARG A 410 10.83 -35.97 2.15
N GLU A 411 10.73 -35.33 3.31
CA GLU A 411 9.99 -35.83 4.45
C GLU A 411 8.98 -34.80 4.94
N CYS A 412 7.87 -35.30 5.50
CA CYS A 412 6.84 -34.48 6.11
C CYS A 412 6.88 -34.67 7.62
N VAL A 413 7.23 -33.62 8.34
CA VAL A 413 7.30 -33.61 9.80
C VAL A 413 6.08 -32.91 10.37
N LEU A 414 5.33 -33.60 11.22
CA LEU A 414 4.20 -33.02 11.93
C LEU A 414 4.69 -32.27 13.18
N TYR A 415 4.35 -30.98 13.28
CA TYR A 415 4.58 -30.16 14.45
C TYR A 415 3.27 -29.77 15.12
N LYS A 416 3.19 -29.94 16.44
CA LYS A 416 2.04 -29.54 17.25
C LYS A 416 2.50 -28.48 18.26
N PRO A 417 2.36 -27.18 17.96
CA PRO A 417 2.73 -26.14 18.91
C PRO A 417 1.84 -26.21 20.16
N GLN A 418 2.46 -26.13 21.34
CA GLN A 418 1.74 -26.05 22.61
C GLN A 418 1.31 -24.61 22.86
N ILE A 419 0.05 -24.30 22.56
CA ILE A 419 -0.56 -22.99 22.75
C ILE A 419 -1.57 -23.11 23.91
N ALA A 420 -1.49 -22.23 24.90
CA ALA A 420 -2.42 -22.24 26.03
C ALA A 420 -3.85 -21.98 25.52
N GLY A 421 -4.77 -22.92 25.76
CA GLY A 421 -6.18 -22.79 25.39
C GLY A 421 -6.56 -23.27 23.97
N LEU A 422 -5.62 -23.70 23.13
CA LEU A 422 -5.88 -24.23 21.78
C LEU A 422 -5.23 -25.62 21.63
N THR A 423 -6.06 -26.66 21.58
CA THR A 423 -5.61 -28.06 21.71
C THR A 423 -5.30 -28.78 20.39
N GLU A 424 -5.60 -28.20 19.23
CA GLU A 424 -5.63 -28.96 17.96
C GLU A 424 -4.87 -28.32 16.78
N LEU A 425 -4.02 -27.32 17.01
CA LEU A 425 -3.23 -26.77 15.91
C LEU A 425 -2.09 -27.75 15.57
N SER A 426 -2.05 -28.20 14.32
CA SER A 426 -0.97 -29.03 13.80
C SER A 426 -0.51 -28.53 12.45
N ILE A 427 0.79 -28.56 12.22
CA ILE A 427 1.45 -27.97 11.07
C ILE A 427 2.32 -29.03 10.44
N ILE A 428 2.21 -29.16 9.13
CA ILE A 428 3.04 -30.06 8.34
C ILE A 428 4.21 -29.24 7.79
N THR A 429 5.41 -29.58 8.22
CA THR A 429 6.65 -29.04 7.65
C THR A 429 7.16 -30.01 6.60
N THR A 430 7.34 -29.56 5.37
CA THR A 430 8.05 -30.34 4.35
C THR A 430 9.53 -30.00 4.41
N ILE A 431 10.39 -30.99 4.61
CA ILE A 431 11.84 -30.84 4.69
C ILE A 431 12.54 -31.71 3.64
N GLY A 432 13.68 -31.26 3.14
CA GLY A 432 14.48 -32.04 2.21
C GLY A 432 15.83 -31.40 1.89
N PHE A 433 16.67 -32.12 1.17
CA PHE A 433 17.90 -31.55 0.61
C PHE A 433 17.61 -30.80 -0.68
N VAL A 434 18.07 -29.56 -0.80
CA VAL A 434 17.99 -28.83 -2.07
C VAL A 434 18.86 -29.51 -3.13
N LYS A 435 18.40 -29.52 -4.39
CA LYS A 435 19.19 -30.02 -5.54
C LYS A 435 20.59 -29.37 -5.55
N GLY A 436 21.63 -30.19 -5.65
CA GLY A 436 23.03 -29.73 -5.60
C GLY A 436 23.62 -29.64 -4.18
N ALA A 437 22.90 -30.07 -3.14
CA ALA A 437 23.50 -30.38 -1.85
C ALA A 437 24.44 -31.60 -1.96
N PRO A 438 25.56 -31.63 -1.19
CA PRO A 438 25.98 -30.65 -0.18
C PRO A 438 26.80 -29.47 -0.73
N ASP A 439 27.03 -29.39 -2.04
CA ASP A 439 27.97 -28.42 -2.63
C ASP A 439 27.44 -26.98 -2.66
N THR A 440 26.14 -26.77 -2.46
CA THR A 440 25.50 -25.46 -2.35
C THR A 440 25.44 -24.91 -0.91
N ASP A 441 25.36 -23.58 -0.75
CA ASP A 441 25.20 -22.89 0.54
C ASP A 441 23.72 -22.50 0.84
N VAL A 442 22.81 -22.98 0.01
CA VAL A 442 21.37 -22.75 0.21
C VAL A 442 20.85 -23.68 1.31
N GLN A 443 20.34 -23.10 2.38
CA GLN A 443 19.76 -23.82 3.52
C GLN A 443 18.77 -22.92 4.28
N GLY A 444 17.92 -23.53 5.10
CA GLY A 444 16.99 -22.84 6.01
C GLY A 444 15.52 -23.05 5.66
N PHE A 445 14.64 -22.43 6.45
CA PHE A 445 13.19 -22.61 6.32
C PHE A 445 12.52 -21.42 5.63
N ASN A 446 11.65 -21.69 4.66
CA ASN A 446 10.70 -20.71 4.15
C ASN A 446 9.44 -20.77 5.00
N VAL A 447 9.23 -19.74 5.82
CA VAL A 447 8.10 -19.70 6.76
C VAL A 447 7.05 -18.73 6.24
N TYR A 448 5.87 -19.26 6.00
CA TYR A 448 4.69 -18.53 5.54
C TYR A 448 3.75 -18.23 6.71
N HIS A 449 2.89 -17.23 6.55
CA HIS A 449 1.78 -16.92 7.42
C HIS A 449 0.62 -16.47 6.55
N LYS A 450 -0.51 -17.18 6.62
CA LYS A 450 -1.72 -16.96 5.81
C LYS A 450 -1.38 -16.83 4.34
N ASN A 451 -0.74 -17.87 3.78
CA ASN A 451 -0.27 -17.96 2.41
C ASN A 451 0.87 -16.98 2.02
N ARG A 452 1.26 -16.04 2.89
CA ARG A 452 2.29 -15.02 2.62
C ARG A 452 3.63 -15.38 3.23
N LEU A 453 4.70 -15.37 2.43
CA LEU A 453 6.07 -15.61 2.88
C LEU A 453 6.50 -14.50 3.86
N ILE A 454 6.92 -14.86 5.07
CA ILE A 454 7.40 -13.89 6.07
C ILE A 454 8.92 -13.94 6.16
N THR A 455 9.49 -15.12 6.41
CA THR A 455 10.94 -15.31 6.53
C THR A 455 11.45 -16.30 5.46
N PRO A 456 12.11 -15.81 4.39
CA PRO A 456 12.74 -16.66 3.38
C PRO A 456 14.03 -17.27 3.90
N PHE A 457 14.21 -18.58 3.70
CA PHE A 457 15.45 -19.31 4.04
C PHE A 457 16.02 -18.98 5.43
N TRP A 458 15.16 -18.97 6.45
CA TRP A 458 15.53 -18.72 7.84
C TRP A 458 16.51 -19.79 8.34
N LYS A 459 17.76 -19.39 8.52
CA LYS A 459 18.86 -20.25 8.99
C LYS A 459 18.77 -20.42 10.52
N VAL A 460 18.04 -21.44 10.97
CA VAL A 460 17.87 -21.81 12.40
C VAL A 460 18.95 -22.74 12.93
N ALA A 461 19.52 -23.57 12.05
CA ALA A 461 20.65 -24.43 12.35
C ALA A 461 21.92 -23.79 11.79
N ASN A 462 22.83 -23.40 12.67
CA ASN A 462 24.15 -22.91 12.29
C ASN A 462 25.18 -23.69 13.08
N ASN A 463 25.99 -24.51 12.40
CA ASN A 463 27.04 -25.30 13.03
C ASN A 463 28.32 -25.21 12.20
N SER A 464 29.44 -24.99 12.89
CA SER A 464 30.80 -24.89 12.34
C SER A 464 31.22 -26.11 11.51
N TYR A 465 30.60 -27.27 11.76
CA TYR A 465 30.94 -28.55 11.14
C TYR A 465 30.09 -28.90 9.89
N GLY A 466 29.28 -27.97 9.37
CA GLY A 466 28.49 -28.20 8.14
C GLY A 466 27.23 -29.07 8.30
N LYS A 467 26.85 -29.45 9.53
CA LYS A 467 25.62 -30.19 9.80
C LYS A 467 24.39 -29.33 9.47
N GLY A 468 23.52 -29.83 8.59
CA GLY A 468 22.34 -29.11 8.08
C GLY A 468 22.56 -28.36 6.76
N ARG A 469 23.76 -28.42 6.17
CA ARG A 469 24.04 -27.79 4.88
C ARG A 469 23.17 -28.40 3.77
N GLY A 470 22.52 -27.55 2.99
CA GLY A 470 21.62 -27.98 1.92
C GLY A 470 20.21 -28.34 2.38
N VAL A 471 19.93 -28.39 3.70
CA VAL A 471 18.60 -28.69 4.21
C VAL A 471 17.71 -27.47 4.08
N VAL A 472 16.59 -27.63 3.38
CA VAL A 472 15.57 -26.59 3.20
C VAL A 472 14.22 -27.14 3.67
N GLY A 473 13.49 -26.33 4.42
CA GLY A 473 12.14 -26.65 4.86
C GLY A 473 11.12 -25.60 4.46
N ILE A 474 9.86 -26.00 4.37
CA ILE A 474 8.72 -25.13 4.08
C ILE A 474 7.63 -25.42 5.10
N LEU A 475 7.08 -24.37 5.70
CA LEU A 475 5.93 -24.47 6.61
C LEU A 475 5.10 -23.19 6.61
N GLU A 476 3.87 -23.30 7.08
CA GLU A 476 2.98 -22.17 7.37
C GLU A 476 2.74 -22.07 8.89
N ALA A 477 3.09 -20.92 9.48
CA ALA A 477 3.10 -20.67 10.92
C ALA A 477 2.05 -19.61 11.32
N ASN A 478 0.77 -19.91 11.08
CA ASN A 478 -0.36 -18.99 11.36
C ASN A 478 -0.58 -18.67 12.85
N PHE A 479 0.09 -19.38 13.74
CA PHE A 479 0.00 -19.21 15.20
C PHE A 479 0.99 -18.17 15.76
N ILE A 480 1.85 -17.61 14.91
CA ILE A 480 2.79 -16.56 15.28
C ILE A 480 2.48 -15.31 14.47
N LYS A 481 2.34 -14.19 15.17
CA LYS A 481 2.05 -12.90 14.55
C LYS A 481 3.29 -12.33 13.84
N PRO A 482 3.19 -11.91 12.56
CA PRO A 482 4.25 -11.20 11.87
C PRO A 482 4.53 -9.81 12.49
N THR A 483 5.73 -9.27 12.26
CA THR A 483 6.05 -7.87 12.51
C THR A 483 5.25 -6.94 11.59
N HIS A 484 5.20 -5.64 11.93
CA HIS A 484 4.44 -4.64 11.16
C HIS A 484 4.82 -4.58 9.66
N ASP A 485 6.09 -4.83 9.32
CA ASP A 485 6.59 -4.84 7.93
C ASP A 485 6.44 -6.20 7.21
N LYS A 486 5.91 -7.21 7.92
CA LYS A 486 5.73 -8.59 7.46
C LYS A 486 7.01 -9.23 6.90
N GLN A 487 8.18 -8.84 7.43
CA GLN A 487 9.49 -9.42 7.06
C GLN A 487 10.10 -10.30 8.17
N ASP A 488 9.47 -10.36 9.34
CA ASP A 488 9.86 -11.22 10.45
C ASP A 488 8.61 -11.54 11.29
N PHE A 489 8.77 -12.35 12.33
CA PHE A 489 7.77 -12.63 13.34
C PHE A 489 8.08 -11.90 14.66
N GLU A 490 7.03 -11.59 15.41
CA GLU A 490 7.16 -11.05 16.78
C GLU A 490 7.95 -12.05 17.65
N LYS A 491 8.95 -11.56 18.39
CA LYS A 491 9.89 -12.36 19.19
C LYS A 491 9.26 -12.86 20.51
N SER A 492 8.18 -13.63 20.35
CA SER A 492 7.40 -14.25 21.43
C SER A 492 8.00 -15.58 21.88
N VAL A 493 7.45 -16.16 22.95
CA VAL A 493 7.79 -17.52 23.40
C VAL A 493 7.47 -18.56 22.32
N LEU A 494 6.39 -18.36 21.55
CA LEU A 494 6.03 -19.26 20.43
C LEU A 494 7.06 -19.21 19.31
N TYR A 495 7.60 -18.02 19.01
CA TYR A 495 8.72 -17.87 18.06
C TYR A 495 9.95 -18.66 18.49
N GLN A 496 10.37 -18.55 19.75
CA GLN A 496 11.54 -19.27 20.26
C GLN A 496 11.35 -20.79 20.25
N ARG A 497 10.14 -21.26 20.58
CA ARG A 497 9.77 -22.68 20.51
C ARG A 497 9.81 -23.19 19.06
N LEU A 498 9.30 -22.42 18.11
CA LEU A 498 9.36 -22.77 16.70
C LEU A 498 10.82 -22.82 16.22
N GLU A 499 11.62 -21.80 16.51
CA GLU A 499 13.04 -21.75 16.16
C GLU A 499 13.79 -22.99 16.66
N THR A 500 13.58 -23.33 17.93
CA THR A 500 14.17 -24.53 18.56
C THR A 500 13.72 -25.81 17.84
N ARG A 501 12.42 -25.95 17.56
CA ARG A 501 11.89 -27.13 16.87
C ARG A 501 12.42 -27.24 15.44
N LEU A 502 12.50 -26.15 14.68
CA LEU A 502 13.03 -26.18 13.31
C LEU A 502 14.51 -26.59 13.30
N LYS A 503 15.27 -26.16 14.30
CA LYS A 503 16.66 -26.60 14.50
C LYS A 503 16.75 -28.10 14.80
N GLU A 504 15.90 -28.64 15.68
CA GLU A 504 15.82 -30.07 15.96
C GLU A 504 15.43 -30.88 14.72
N MET A 505 14.39 -30.45 13.98
CA MET A 505 13.96 -31.07 12.72
C MET A 505 15.12 -31.18 11.71
N THR A 506 15.97 -30.15 11.64
CA THR A 506 17.15 -30.13 10.75
C THR A 506 18.23 -31.14 11.17
N TYR A 507 18.24 -31.58 12.42
CA TYR A 507 19.21 -32.56 12.92
C TYR A 507 18.66 -33.98 12.99
N GLU A 508 17.34 -34.12 13.10
CA GLU A 508 16.61 -35.38 13.02
C GLU A 508 16.61 -35.94 11.59
N TYR A 509 16.41 -35.05 10.61
CA TYR A 509 16.61 -35.30 9.18
C TYR A 509 18.10 -35.33 8.84
#